data_AF-A0AA38J0I3-F1
#
_entry.id   AF-A0AA38J0I3-F1
#
_cell.length_a   1.000
_cell.length_b   1.000
_cell.length_c   1.000
_cell.angle_alpha   90.00
_cell.angle_beta   90.00
_cell.angle_gamma   90.00
#
_symmetry.space_group_name_H-M   'P 1'
#
loop_
_entity.id
_entity.type
_entity.pdbx_description
1 polymer ?
#
loop_
_entity_poly.entity_id
_entity_poly.type
_entity_poly.pdbx_seq_one_letter_code
_entity_poly.pdbx_strand_id
1 'polypeptide(L)'
;MLRTQFNENLYNSYLSKVTDSIENYPQVFWKCINDRKKVVGSGIPCEMHNWQEFAKTGTEISNLFAEFFSSVYVEDANSDFDQEFECINEVSDSGLKVDISEAFENVTRLKHSFHHGADGIPKVPLKNCIYSSMYSALV
;
A
#
# COMPACT_ATOMS: atom_id res chain seq x y z
N MET A 1 -40.11 -1.26 3.88
CA MET A 1 -39.81 -2.11 2.70
C MET A 1 -39.67 -1.31 1.40
N LEU A 2 -40.57 -0.37 1.05
CA LEU A 2 -40.45 0.41 -0.19
C LEU A 2 -39.26 1.38 -0.24
N ARG A 3 -38.81 1.94 0.89
CA ARG A 3 -37.66 2.88 0.95
C ARG A 3 -36.32 2.22 0.63
N THR A 4 -36.12 0.96 1.01
CA THR A 4 -34.87 0.23 0.76
C THR A 4 -34.74 -0.14 -0.72
N GLN A 5 -35.82 -0.64 -1.35
CA GLN A 5 -35.82 -0.96 -2.79
C GLN A 5 -35.65 0.26 -3.70
N PHE A 6 -36.20 1.42 -3.34
CA PHE A 6 -36.04 2.65 -4.12
C PHE A 6 -34.58 3.16 -4.08
N ASN A 7 -33.93 3.02 -2.92
CA ASN A 7 -32.51 3.34 -2.78
C ASN A 7 -31.61 2.39 -3.57
N GLU A 8 -31.91 1.10 -3.58
CA GLU A 8 -31.16 0.12 -4.37
C GLU A 8 -31.24 0.42 -5.88
N ASN A 9 -32.43 0.75 -6.40
CA ASN A 9 -32.58 1.08 -7.81
C ASN A 9 -31.85 2.38 -8.21
N LEU A 10 -31.89 3.40 -7.35
CA LEU A 10 -31.13 4.63 -7.56
C LEU A 10 -29.62 4.39 -7.51
N TYR A 11 -29.16 3.58 -6.54
CA TYR A 11 -27.77 3.23 -6.38
C TYR A 11 -27.26 2.39 -7.56
N ASN A 12 -28.03 1.40 -8.02
CA ASN A 12 -27.71 0.59 -9.19
C ASN A 12 -27.69 1.43 -10.48
N SER A 13 -28.61 2.38 -10.62
CA SER A 13 -28.60 3.32 -11.75
C SER A 13 -27.39 4.25 -11.73
N TYR A 14 -26.98 4.71 -10.54
CA TYR A 14 -25.75 5.46 -10.35
C TYR A 14 -24.52 4.62 -10.72
N LEU A 15 -24.44 3.39 -10.20
CA LEU A 15 -23.36 2.43 -10.50
C LEU A 15 -23.25 2.20 -12.00
N SER A 16 -24.35 1.86 -12.69
CA SER A 16 -24.36 1.67 -14.14
C SER A 16 -23.79 2.87 -14.88
N LYS A 17 -24.22 4.10 -14.54
CA LYS A 17 -23.72 5.33 -15.18
C LYS A 17 -22.23 5.57 -14.92
N VAL A 18 -21.76 5.25 -13.72
CA VAL A 18 -20.34 5.37 -13.37
C VAL A 18 -19.52 4.34 -14.13
N THR A 19 -19.96 3.08 -14.16
CA THR A 19 -19.30 2.01 -14.91
C THR A 19 -19.24 2.33 -16.39
N ASP A 20 -20.36 2.72 -17.01
CA ASP A 20 -20.42 3.13 -18.41
C ASP A 20 -19.48 4.31 -18.72
N SER A 21 -19.38 5.27 -17.80
CA SER A 21 -18.47 6.41 -17.94
C SER A 21 -16.99 6.00 -17.88
N ILE A 22 -16.66 5.05 -17.00
CA ILE A 22 -15.30 4.49 -16.89
C ILE A 22 -14.92 3.68 -18.14
N GLU A 23 -15.85 2.89 -18.68
CA GLU A 23 -15.62 2.09 -19.89
C GLU A 23 -15.46 2.97 -21.14
N ASN A 24 -16.31 3.99 -21.29
CA ASN A 24 -16.29 4.86 -22.47
C ASN A 24 -15.21 5.95 -22.41
N TYR A 25 -14.78 6.35 -21.20
CA TYR A 25 -13.81 7.43 -21.00
C TYR A 25 -12.73 7.09 -19.94
N PRO A 26 -12.00 5.96 -20.09
CA PRO A 26 -11.01 5.52 -19.11
C PRO A 26 -9.89 6.57 -18.90
N GLN A 27 -9.54 7.31 -19.93
CA GLN A 27 -8.54 8.39 -19.89
C GLN A 27 -8.93 9.52 -18.92
N VAL A 28 -10.22 9.83 -18.77
CA VAL A 28 -10.69 10.90 -17.87
C VAL A 28 -10.55 10.45 -16.42
N PHE A 29 -10.90 9.18 -16.15
CA PHE A 29 -10.71 8.56 -14.85
C PHE A 29 -9.22 8.56 -14.46
N TRP A 30 -8.35 8.02 -15.32
CA TRP A 30 -6.92 7.96 -15.04
C TRP A 30 -6.28 9.35 -14.93
N LYS A 31 -6.73 10.33 -15.73
CA LYS A 31 -6.31 11.72 -15.58
C LYS A 31 -6.67 12.28 -14.21
N CYS A 32 -7.90 12.07 -13.74
CA CYS A 32 -8.34 12.51 -12.41
C CYS A 32 -7.49 11.88 -11.29
N ILE A 33 -7.23 10.56 -11.37
CA ILE A 33 -6.38 9.85 -10.41
C ILE A 33 -4.94 10.38 -10.46
N ASN A 34 -4.37 10.56 -11.65
CA ASN A 34 -3.01 11.06 -11.81
C ASN A 34 -2.85 12.49 -11.33
N ASP A 35 -3.84 13.34 -11.56
CA ASP A 35 -3.82 14.73 -11.10
C ASP A 35 -3.94 14.81 -9.57
N ARG A 36 -4.71 13.94 -8.94
CA ARG A 36 -4.73 13.80 -7.47
C ARG A 36 -3.40 13.29 -6.91
N LYS A 37 -2.77 12.31 -7.58
CA LYS A 37 -1.45 11.77 -7.18
C LYS A 37 -0.34 12.84 -7.22
N LYS A 38 -0.40 13.77 -8.18
CA LYS A 38 0.59 14.88 -8.26
C LYS A 38 0.49 15.85 -7.08
N VAL A 39 -0.70 16.02 -6.51
CA VAL A 39 -0.93 16.90 -5.35
C VAL A 39 -0.36 16.29 -4.06
N VAL A 40 -0.45 14.96 -3.93
CA VAL A 40 0.07 14.19 -2.79
C VAL A 40 1.48 13.68 -3.12
N GLY A 41 2.45 14.60 -3.20
CA GLY A 41 3.79 14.35 -3.76
C GLY A 41 4.65 13.25 -3.12
N SER A 42 4.21 12.61 -2.03
CA SER A 42 4.94 11.52 -1.35
C SER A 42 4.43 10.11 -1.68
N GLY A 43 3.28 9.96 -2.35
CA GLY A 43 2.62 8.64 -2.52
C GLY A 43 2.16 8.00 -1.20
N ILE A 44 2.40 8.65 -0.06
CA ILE A 44 1.97 8.26 1.27
C ILE A 44 0.78 9.16 1.64
N PRO A 45 -0.35 8.60 2.07
CA PRO A 45 -1.48 9.40 2.54
C PRO A 45 -1.03 10.31 3.69
N CYS A 46 -1.26 11.62 3.57
CA CYS A 46 -1.04 12.58 4.66
C CYS A 46 -2.22 12.62 5.63
N GLU A 47 -3.35 12.07 5.23
CA GLU A 47 -4.57 12.00 6.02
C GLU A 47 -5.41 10.80 5.57
N MET A 48 -6.18 10.23 6.49
CA MET A 48 -7.12 9.16 6.23
C MET A 48 -8.44 9.43 6.94
N HIS A 49 -9.56 9.13 6.27
CA HIS A 49 -10.91 9.24 6.80
C HIS A 49 -11.59 7.88 6.76
N ASN A 50 -12.18 7.47 7.88
CA ASN A 50 -13.03 6.28 7.97
C ASN A 50 -14.28 6.61 8.78
N TRP A 51 -15.43 6.76 8.10
CA TRP A 51 -16.69 7.22 8.72
C TRP A 51 -16.56 8.52 9.52
N GLN A 52 -16.52 8.43 10.86
CA GLN A 52 -16.39 9.57 11.77
C GLN A 52 -14.96 9.78 12.26
N GLU A 53 -14.05 8.87 11.93
CA GLU A 53 -12.67 8.90 12.38
C GLU A 53 -11.75 9.49 11.32
N PHE A 54 -10.73 10.18 11.81
CA PHE A 54 -9.81 10.95 11.01
C PHE A 54 -8.41 10.87 11.60
N ALA A 55 -7.45 10.51 10.75
CA ALA A 55 -6.06 10.34 11.13
C ALA A 55 -5.16 11.27 10.31
N LYS A 56 -4.16 11.87 10.95
CA LYS A 56 -3.15 12.75 10.30
C LYS A 56 -1.71 12.28 10.50
N THR A 57 -1.47 11.41 11.46
CA THR A 57 -0.13 10.86 11.69
C THR A 57 0.01 9.49 11.03
N GLY A 58 1.24 9.12 10.63
CA GLY A 58 1.47 7.84 9.94
C GLY A 58 1.01 6.62 10.75
N THR A 59 1.19 6.64 12.08
CA THR A 59 0.74 5.57 12.97
C THR A 59 -0.77 5.47 13.03
N GLU A 60 -1.46 6.60 13.24
CA GLU A 60 -2.93 6.63 13.26
C GLU A 60 -3.51 6.22 11.91
N ILE A 61 -2.91 6.66 10.80
CA ILE A 61 -3.31 6.29 9.44
C ILE A 61 -3.17 4.78 9.24
N SER A 62 -2.06 4.20 9.70
CA SER A 62 -1.81 2.75 9.58
C SER A 62 -2.81 1.93 10.39
N ASN A 63 -3.12 2.37 11.61
CA ASN A 63 -4.11 1.71 12.46
C ASN A 63 -5.53 1.83 11.88
N LEU A 64 -5.91 3.03 11.44
CA LEU A 64 -7.22 3.27 10.83
C LEU A 64 -7.38 2.50 9.52
N PHE A 65 -6.30 2.36 8.75
CA PHE A 65 -6.24 1.50 7.58
C PHE A 65 -6.44 0.04 7.95
N ALA A 66 -5.71 -0.47 8.95
CA ALA A 66 -5.84 -1.85 9.40
C ALA A 66 -7.26 -2.18 9.87
N GLU A 67 -7.90 -1.28 10.61
CA GLU A 67 -9.28 -1.44 11.08
C GLU A 67 -10.28 -1.40 9.93
N PHE A 68 -10.16 -0.45 9.01
CA PHE A 68 -11.01 -0.41 7.83
C PHE A 68 -10.85 -1.68 7.00
N PHE A 69 -9.61 -2.11 6.76
CA PHE A 69 -9.31 -3.26 5.91
C PHE A 69 -9.81 -4.56 6.56
N SER A 70 -9.60 -4.77 7.87
CA SER A 70 -10.12 -5.95 8.56
C SER A 70 -11.65 -6.01 8.54
N SER A 71 -12.34 -4.87 8.53
CA SER A 71 -13.82 -4.83 8.49
C SER A 71 -14.43 -5.28 7.16
N VAL A 72 -13.67 -5.21 6.06
CA VAL A 72 -14.18 -5.52 4.71
C VAL A 72 -13.79 -6.91 4.20
N TYR A 73 -12.85 -7.59 4.85
CA TYR A 73 -12.49 -8.97 4.54
C TYR A 73 -13.05 -9.92 5.59
N VAL A 74 -13.51 -11.09 5.14
CA VAL A 74 -13.91 -12.18 6.02
C VAL A 74 -12.67 -13.03 6.27
N GLU A 75 -12.40 -13.37 7.53
CA GLU A 75 -11.37 -14.35 7.86
C GLU A 75 -11.73 -15.68 7.17
N ASP A 76 -10.92 -16.07 6.19
CA ASP A 76 -11.05 -17.38 5.57
C ASP A 76 -10.40 -18.39 6.51
N ALA A 77 -11.22 -19.17 7.23
CA ALA A 77 -10.75 -20.13 8.23
C ALA A 77 -9.85 -21.25 7.66
N ASN A 78 -9.63 -21.28 6.33
CA ASN A 78 -8.82 -22.26 5.61
C ASN A 78 -7.54 -21.68 5.00
N SER A 79 -7.16 -20.42 5.29
CA SER A 79 -5.88 -19.91 4.81
C SER A 79 -4.75 -20.32 5.77
N ASP A 80 -4.25 -21.54 5.61
CA ASP A 80 -2.95 -21.95 6.15
C ASP A 80 -1.87 -21.09 5.46
N PHE A 81 -1.57 -19.94 6.04
CA PHE A 81 -0.35 -19.17 5.75
C PHE A 81 0.80 -19.62 6.67
N ASP A 82 0.83 -20.90 7.04
CA ASP A 82 1.97 -21.55 7.70
C ASP A 82 3.11 -21.77 6.68
N GLN A 83 3.58 -20.68 6.07
CA GLN A 83 4.89 -20.70 5.47
C GLN A 83 5.90 -20.44 6.59
N GLU A 84 6.31 -21.51 7.27
CA GLU A 84 7.49 -21.47 8.13
C GLU A 84 8.68 -21.04 7.26
N PHE A 85 9.03 -19.75 7.35
CA PHE A 85 10.32 -19.30 6.85
C PHE A 85 11.37 -19.92 7.77
N GLU A 86 12.24 -20.77 7.22
CA GLU A 86 13.45 -21.21 7.91
C GLU A 86 14.29 -19.96 8.23
N CYS A 87 14.13 -19.44 9.45
CA CYS A 87 14.94 -18.37 9.95
C CYS A 87 16.31 -18.97 10.29
N ILE A 88 17.26 -18.85 9.36
CA ILE A 88 18.64 -19.24 9.61
C ILE A 88 19.19 -18.23 10.63
N ASN A 89 19.07 -18.54 11.91
CA ASN A 89 19.41 -17.67 13.03
C ASN A 89 20.92 -17.46 13.25
N GLU A 90 21.77 -17.93 12.34
CA GLU A 90 23.23 -17.83 12.50
C GLU A 90 23.89 -17.40 11.19
N VAL A 91 23.98 -16.08 11.01
CA VAL A 91 25.03 -15.49 10.18
C VAL A 91 26.20 -15.20 11.11
N SER A 92 27.32 -15.92 10.92
CA SER A 92 28.56 -15.61 11.63
C SER A 92 29.02 -14.21 11.21
N ASP A 93 28.79 -13.23 12.07
CA ASP A 93 29.19 -11.84 11.84
C ASP A 93 30.71 -11.72 11.95
N SER A 94 31.38 -11.87 10.81
CA SER A 94 32.79 -11.53 10.67
C SER A 94 32.95 -10.01 10.59
N GLY A 95 32.63 -9.30 11.69
CA GLY A 95 32.96 -7.89 11.89
C GLY A 95 32.34 -6.90 10.90
N LEU A 96 31.22 -7.23 10.26
CA LEU A 96 30.57 -6.35 9.29
C LEU A 96 29.67 -5.35 10.04
N LYS A 97 30.24 -4.22 10.43
CA LYS A 97 29.46 -3.10 10.96
C LYS A 97 28.83 -2.32 9.82
N VAL A 98 27.56 -2.59 9.52
CA VAL A 98 26.76 -1.78 8.61
C VAL A 98 26.07 -0.69 9.42
N ASP A 99 26.34 0.57 9.11
CA ASP A 99 25.58 1.68 9.67
C ASP A 99 24.27 1.90 8.90
N ILE A 100 23.21 2.28 9.61
CA ILE A 100 21.89 2.56 9.03
C ILE A 100 22.00 3.71 8.04
N SER A 101 22.82 4.71 8.34
CA SER A 101 23.05 5.87 7.46
C SER A 101 23.69 5.44 6.14
N GLU A 102 24.66 4.51 6.21
CA GLU A 102 25.34 3.96 5.03
C GLU A 102 24.38 3.11 4.19
N ALA A 103 23.55 2.28 4.82
CA ALA A 103 22.51 1.52 4.13
C ALA A 103 21.50 2.46 3.43
N PHE A 104 21.06 3.51 4.13
CA PHE A 104 20.15 4.51 3.60
C PHE A 104 20.73 5.23 2.37
N GLU A 105 21.98 5.68 2.47
CA GLU A 105 22.66 6.35 1.36
C GLU A 105 22.79 5.42 0.14
N ASN A 106 23.16 4.15 0.36
CA ASN A 106 23.34 3.20 -0.73
C ASN A 106 22.02 2.86 -1.44
N VAL A 107 20.92 2.68 -0.70
CA VAL A 107 19.59 2.41 -1.29
C VAL A 107 19.07 3.65 -2.02
N THR A 108 19.24 4.86 -1.47
CA THR A 108 18.82 6.09 -2.15
C THR A 108 19.61 6.38 -3.44
N ARG A 109 20.86 5.92 -3.53
CA ARG A 109 21.71 6.04 -4.74
C ARG A 109 21.37 5.04 -5.85
N LEU A 110 20.55 4.02 -5.61
CA LEU A 110 20.15 3.06 -6.64
C LEU A 110 19.52 3.76 -7.84
N LYS A 111 19.82 3.33 -9.07
CA LYS A 111 19.15 3.87 -10.25
C LYS A 111 17.65 3.54 -10.20
N HIS A 112 16.81 4.50 -10.52
CA HIS A 112 15.38 4.28 -10.67
C HIS A 112 15.14 3.39 -11.90
N SER A 113 14.89 2.10 -11.67
CA SER A 113 14.80 1.08 -12.71
C SER A 113 13.89 -0.05 -12.26
N PHE A 114 12.97 -0.44 -13.14
CA PHE A 114 12.12 -1.62 -12.96
C PHE A 114 12.82 -2.94 -13.31
N HIS A 115 14.03 -2.88 -13.89
CA HIS A 115 14.86 -4.07 -14.06
C HIS A 115 15.27 -4.63 -12.70
N HIS A 116 15.13 -5.95 -12.57
CA HIS A 116 15.49 -6.72 -11.39
C HIS A 116 16.82 -7.45 -11.59
N GLY A 117 17.45 -7.83 -10.48
CA GLY A 117 18.64 -8.67 -10.48
C GLY A 117 18.28 -10.15 -10.59
N ALA A 118 19.22 -11.00 -10.16
CA ALA A 118 18.99 -12.44 -10.02
C ALA A 118 17.96 -12.80 -8.93
N ASP A 119 17.70 -11.86 -8.01
CA ASP A 119 16.69 -11.95 -6.96
C ASP A 119 15.25 -11.75 -7.47
N GLY A 120 15.07 -11.26 -8.71
CA GLY A 120 13.75 -10.94 -9.25
C GLY A 120 13.10 -9.70 -8.62
N ILE A 121 13.80 -8.97 -7.75
CA ILE A 121 13.24 -7.80 -7.04
C ILE A 121 13.67 -6.51 -7.77
N PRO A 122 12.72 -5.69 -8.27
CA PRO A 122 13.04 -4.40 -8.87
C PRO A 122 13.60 -3.42 -7.82
N LYS A 123 14.43 -2.48 -8.27
CA LYS A 123 15.02 -1.46 -7.38
C LYS A 123 14.00 -0.43 -6.92
N VAL A 124 12.91 -0.23 -7.66
CA VAL A 124 11.89 0.81 -7.39
C VAL A 124 11.18 0.60 -6.04
N PRO A 125 10.65 -0.59 -5.70
CA PRO A 125 10.12 -0.88 -4.37
C PRO A 125 11.11 -0.60 -3.25
N LEU A 126 12.37 -1.03 -3.37
CA LEU A 126 13.40 -0.79 -2.35
C LEU A 126 13.64 0.70 -2.09
N LYS A 127 13.63 1.54 -3.14
CA LYS A 127 13.77 2.99 -2.98
C LYS A 127 12.53 3.64 -2.36
N ASN A 128 11.35 3.18 -2.72
CA ASN A 128 10.09 3.79 -2.27
C ASN A 128 9.70 3.33 -0.84
N CYS A 129 10.12 2.13 -0.44
CA CYS A 129 9.82 1.52 0.85
C CYS A 129 11.01 1.55 1.82
N ILE A 130 12.01 2.40 1.55
CA ILE A 130 13.29 2.43 2.28
C ILE A 130 13.12 2.54 3.80
N TYR A 131 12.15 3.31 4.27
CA TYR A 131 11.82 3.45 5.69
C TYR A 131 11.24 2.18 6.31
N SER A 132 10.41 1.45 5.55
CA SER A 132 9.84 0.17 5.99
C SER A 132 10.91 -0.93 5.99
N SER A 133 11.75 -1.00 4.96
CA SER A 133 12.83 -1.99 4.85
C SER A 133 13.95 -1.79 5.89
N MET A 134 14.20 -0.55 6.33
CA MET A 134 15.16 -0.30 7.41
C MET A 134 14.57 -0.53 8.81
N TYR A 135 13.27 -0.29 9.00
CA TYR A 135 12.62 -0.59 10.28
C TYR A 135 12.66 -2.10 10.60
N SER A 136 12.47 -2.96 9.60
CA SER A 136 12.59 -4.42 9.76
C SER A 136 14.02 -4.92 9.99
N ALA A 137 15.05 -4.10 9.73
CA ALA A 137 16.43 -4.46 10.01
C ALA A 137 16.86 -4.09 11.45
N LEU A 138 16.02 -3.34 12.17
CA LEU A 138 16.28 -2.83 13.52
C LEU A 138 15.50 -3.59 14.62
N VAL A 139 14.55 -4.44 14.24
CA VAL A 139 13.72 -5.28 15.12
C VAL A 139 14.11 -6.73 14.90
#